data_AF-A0A948BI83-F1
#
_entry.id   AF-A0A948BI83-F1
#
_cell.length_a   1.000
_cell.length_b   1.000
_cell.length_c   1.000
_cell.angle_alpha   90.00
_cell.angle_beta   90.00
_cell.angle_gamma   90.00
#
_symmetry.space_group_name_H-M   'P 1'
#
loop_
_entity.id
_entity.type
_entity.pdbx_description
1 polymer ?
#
loop_
_entity_poly.entity_id
_entity_poly.type
_entity_poly.pdbx_seq_one_letter_code
_entity_poly.pdbx_strand_id
1 'polypeptide(L)'
;MTDQSSSTYGWHSGLGISLHQKIRDDLKHSMTNRDDAEKSAIRQVISEFPKLTVPLTLESGKKSSRPKSGDEITDDDILDIIRGLVKSEKTVLELTKKESSDYLQILEKYLPQMASREEISQWIAGNIDLGQFKSPMQAMGSVMKHFGKLADGNVVKSILQNLAES
;
A
#
# COMPACT_ATOMS: atom_id res chain seq x y z
N MET A 1 -5.88 4.81 29.94
CA MET A 1 -6.80 5.65 29.16
C MET A 1 -6.03 6.12 27.95
N THR A 2 -6.09 5.36 26.86
CA THR A 2 -5.39 5.69 25.62
C THR A 2 -6.26 6.63 24.83
N ASP A 3 -5.78 7.86 24.72
CA ASP A 3 -6.30 8.92 23.86
C ASP A 3 -6.35 8.38 22.43
N GLN A 4 -7.53 7.96 21.96
CA GLN A 4 -7.77 7.80 20.54
C GLN A 4 -7.93 9.19 19.97
N SER A 5 -6.79 9.82 19.68
CA SER A 5 -6.72 10.95 18.79
C SER A 5 -7.37 10.54 17.47
N SER A 6 -8.63 10.94 17.30
CA SER A 6 -9.36 10.85 16.05
C SER A 6 -8.58 11.65 15.00
N SER A 7 -7.63 11.01 14.32
CA SER A 7 -6.96 11.62 13.18
C SER A 7 -8.02 12.03 12.18
N THR A 8 -8.06 13.33 11.86
CA THR A 8 -9.01 13.92 10.92
C THR A 8 -9.02 13.19 9.57
N TYR A 9 -7.83 12.77 9.13
CA TYR A 9 -7.59 12.05 7.88
C TYR A 9 -7.04 10.64 8.14
N GLY A 10 -7.11 9.78 7.13
CA GLY A 10 -6.62 8.40 7.19
C GLY A 10 -7.74 7.38 7.31
N TRP A 11 -7.39 6.10 7.22
CA TRP A 11 -8.37 5.02 7.22
C TRP A 11 -7.84 3.76 7.88
N HIS A 12 -8.72 3.07 8.60
CA HIS A 12 -8.52 1.69 9.03
C HIS A 12 -9.82 0.92 8.89
N SER A 13 -9.72 -0.41 8.72
CA SER A 13 -10.89 -1.29 8.50
C SER A 13 -11.93 -1.23 9.63
N GLY A 14 -11.50 -0.90 10.85
CA GLY A 14 -12.39 -0.72 12.01
C GLY A 14 -13.29 0.53 12.00
N LEU A 15 -13.15 1.45 11.04
CA LEU A 15 -13.96 2.69 11.01
C LEU A 15 -15.44 2.48 10.64
N GLY A 16 -15.81 1.30 10.14
CA GLY A 16 -17.18 1.02 9.71
C GLY A 16 -17.59 1.73 8.40
N ILE A 17 -16.65 2.36 7.71
CA ILE A 17 -16.82 2.97 6.38
C ILE A 17 -15.77 2.41 5.41
N SER A 18 -16.13 2.31 4.13
CA SER A 18 -15.18 1.88 3.10
C SER A 18 -14.07 2.92 2.89
N LEU A 19 -12.91 2.45 2.44
CA LEU A 19 -11.78 3.31 2.09
C LEU A 19 -12.16 4.24 0.95
N HIS A 20 -12.93 3.76 -0.03
CA HIS A 20 -13.43 4.58 -1.12
C HIS A 20 -14.27 5.76 -0.62
N GLN A 21 -15.16 5.52 0.35
CA GLN A 21 -15.98 6.57 0.94
C GLN A 21 -15.11 7.56 1.75
N LYS A 22 -14.19 7.05 2.57
CA LYS A 22 -13.29 7.88 3.38
C LYS A 22 -12.40 8.79 2.54
N ILE A 23 -11.82 8.29 1.45
CA ILE A 23 -11.03 9.09 0.49
C ILE A 23 -11.84 10.25 -0.10
N ARG A 24 -13.12 10.03 -0.43
CA ARG A 24 -14.01 11.09 -0.94
C ARG A 24 -14.35 12.12 0.13
N ASP A 25 -14.59 11.69 1.37
CA ASP A 25 -14.92 12.60 2.47
C ASP A 25 -13.71 13.43 2.91
N ASP A 26 -12.52 12.82 2.95
CA ASP A 26 -11.27 13.51 3.27
C ASP A 26 -10.83 14.50 2.19
N LEU A 27 -11.12 14.21 0.92
CA LEU A 27 -10.92 15.18 -0.16
C LEU A 27 -11.79 16.43 0.05
N LYS A 28 -13.07 16.25 0.40
CA LYS A 28 -13.96 17.38 0.68
C LYS A 28 -13.44 18.17 1.89
N HIS A 29 -13.04 17.47 2.94
CA HIS A 29 -12.57 18.10 4.16
C HIS A 29 -11.26 18.88 3.96
N SER A 30 -10.30 18.32 3.23
CA SER A 30 -9.05 19.01 2.88
C SER A 30 -9.28 20.23 1.98
N MET A 31 -10.23 20.17 1.05
CA MET A 31 -10.62 21.33 0.25
C MET A 31 -11.26 22.45 1.08
N THR A 32 -12.14 22.11 2.03
CA THR A 32 -12.77 23.10 2.93
C THR A 32 -11.75 23.75 3.86
N ASN A 33 -10.84 22.95 4.42
CA ASN A 33 -9.82 23.42 5.37
C ASN A 33 -8.57 23.99 4.70
N ARG A 34 -8.51 23.99 3.37
CA ARG A 34 -7.35 24.43 2.57
C ARG A 34 -6.06 23.68 2.94
N ASP A 35 -6.20 22.40 3.24
CA ASP A 35 -5.07 21.50 3.48
C ASP A 35 -4.50 21.04 2.14
N ASP A 36 -3.57 21.82 1.60
CA ASP A 36 -3.04 21.60 0.26
C ASP A 36 -2.24 20.29 0.14
N ALA A 37 -1.59 19.85 1.21
CA ALA A 37 -0.82 18.61 1.22
C ALA A 37 -1.74 17.39 1.14
N GLU A 38 -2.73 17.29 2.03
CA GLU A 38 -3.73 16.21 2.04
C GLU A 38 -4.57 16.21 0.76
N LYS A 39 -5.03 17.38 0.33
CA LYS A 39 -5.78 17.54 -0.93
C LYS A 39 -4.99 17.03 -2.13
N SER A 40 -3.71 17.37 -2.22
CA SER A 40 -2.86 16.96 -3.34
C SER A 40 -2.59 15.47 -3.32
N ALA A 41 -2.29 14.91 -2.14
CA ALA A 41 -2.06 13.48 -1.97
C ALA A 41 -3.30 12.65 -2.35
N ILE A 42 -4.47 13.03 -1.85
CA ILE A 42 -5.73 12.33 -2.14
C ILE A 42 -6.10 12.43 -3.63
N ARG A 43 -5.89 13.60 -4.26
CA ARG A 43 -6.09 13.75 -5.71
C ARG A 43 -5.17 12.86 -6.51
N GLN A 44 -3.93 12.69 -6.07
CA GLN A 44 -2.99 11.77 -6.72
C GLN A 44 -3.50 10.33 -6.65
N VAL A 45 -4.01 9.88 -5.49
CA VAL A 45 -4.65 8.54 -5.36
C VAL A 45 -5.83 8.39 -6.30
N ILE A 46 -6.74 9.38 -6.35
CA ILE A 46 -7.93 9.33 -7.21
C ILE A 46 -7.56 9.35 -8.70
N SER A 47 -6.47 10.04 -9.07
CA SER A 47 -6.01 10.11 -10.47
C SER A 47 -5.59 8.74 -11.04
N GLU A 48 -5.33 7.77 -10.18
CA GLU A 48 -4.96 6.40 -10.55
C GLU A 48 -6.18 5.50 -10.81
N PHE A 49 -7.38 5.89 -10.37
CA PHE A 49 -8.60 5.09 -10.52
C PHE A 49 -8.93 4.69 -11.96
N PRO A 50 -8.72 5.53 -12.99
CA PRO A 50 -8.95 5.12 -14.38
C PRO A 50 -8.12 3.92 -14.85
N LYS A 51 -7.02 3.58 -14.16
CA LYS A 51 -6.18 2.40 -14.46
C LYS A 51 -6.81 1.11 -13.93
N LEU A 52 -7.73 1.20 -12.98
CA LEU A 52 -8.52 0.06 -12.52
C LEU A 52 -9.54 -0.29 -13.59
N THR A 53 -9.41 -1.46 -14.21
CA THR A 53 -10.24 -1.85 -15.34
C THR A 53 -10.95 -3.18 -15.11
N VAL A 54 -12.06 -3.38 -15.81
CA VAL A 54 -12.72 -4.68 -15.93
C VAL A 54 -12.60 -5.19 -17.36
N PRO A 55 -12.32 -6.49 -17.56
CA PRO A 55 -12.28 -7.08 -18.88
C PRO A 55 -13.68 -7.13 -19.48
N LEU A 56 -13.77 -6.89 -20.79
CA LEU A 56 -15.01 -7.02 -21.55
C LEU A 56 -14.75 -7.62 -22.92
N THR A 57 -15.79 -8.18 -23.53
CA THR A 57 -15.74 -8.72 -24.88
C THR A 57 -16.73 -7.93 -25.74
N LEU A 58 -16.24 -7.35 -26.84
CA LEU A 58 -17.06 -6.59 -27.78
C LEU A 58 -17.95 -7.55 -28.59
N GLU A 59 -19.01 -7.02 -29.21
CA GLU A 59 -19.89 -7.77 -30.14
C GLU A 59 -19.10 -8.47 -31.27
N SER A 60 -17.94 -7.93 -31.65
CA SER A 60 -17.01 -8.52 -32.63
C SER A 60 -16.18 -9.70 -32.11
N GLY A 61 -16.35 -10.11 -30.85
CA GLY A 61 -15.56 -11.15 -30.18
C GLY A 61 -14.18 -10.69 -29.69
N LYS A 62 -13.80 -9.42 -29.91
CA LYS A 62 -12.52 -8.86 -29.46
C LYS A 62 -12.54 -8.59 -27.95
N LYS A 63 -11.49 -9.04 -27.25
CA LYS A 63 -11.23 -8.68 -25.85
C LYS A 63 -10.82 -7.21 -25.76
N SER A 64 -11.39 -6.51 -24.79
CA SER A 64 -11.08 -5.13 -24.44
C SER A 64 -11.22 -4.95 -22.92
N SER A 65 -11.10 -3.72 -22.44
CA SER A 65 -11.37 -3.37 -21.04
C SER A 65 -12.02 -2.00 -20.95
N ARG A 66 -12.68 -1.74 -19.83
CA ARG A 66 -13.17 -0.40 -19.45
C ARG A 66 -12.73 -0.07 -18.03
N PRO A 67 -12.65 1.21 -17.64
CA PRO A 67 -12.46 1.59 -16.25
C PRO A 67 -13.57 1.02 -15.35
N LYS A 68 -13.21 0.69 -14.11
CA LYS A 68 -14.16 0.37 -13.04
C LYS A 68 -15.04 1.60 -12.75
N SER A 69 -16.34 1.39 -12.57
CA SER A 69 -17.21 2.42 -12.01
C SER A 69 -16.97 2.56 -10.50
N GLY A 70 -17.42 3.66 -9.90
CA GLY A 70 -17.12 3.96 -8.49
C GLY A 70 -17.64 2.92 -7.49
N ASP A 71 -18.68 2.18 -7.83
CA ASP A 71 -19.24 1.05 -7.08
C ASP A 71 -18.46 -0.27 -7.28
N GLU A 72 -17.69 -0.40 -8.35
CA GLU A 72 -16.82 -1.55 -8.62
C GLU A 72 -15.42 -1.40 -7.99
N ILE A 73 -15.04 -0.19 -7.58
CA ILE A 73 -13.76 0.08 -6.91
C ILE A 73 -13.83 -0.43 -5.46
N THR A 74 -13.04 -1.46 -5.18
CA THR A 74 -12.96 -2.08 -3.85
C THR A 74 -11.92 -1.40 -2.97
N ASP A 75 -12.00 -1.61 -1.66
CA ASP A 75 -10.96 -1.14 -0.72
C ASP A 75 -9.59 -1.73 -1.07
N ASP A 76 -9.56 -2.99 -1.50
CA ASP A 76 -8.34 -3.65 -1.95
C ASP A 76 -7.70 -2.99 -3.17
N ASP A 77 -8.51 -2.56 -4.15
CA ASP A 77 -8.01 -1.82 -5.32
C ASP A 77 -7.33 -0.51 -4.90
N ILE A 78 -7.95 0.22 -3.96
CA ILE A 78 -7.42 1.50 -3.49
C ILE A 78 -6.16 1.28 -2.65
N LEU A 79 -6.14 0.27 -1.78
CA LEU A 79 -4.95 -0.11 -1.02
C LEU A 79 -3.79 -0.51 -1.95
N ASP A 80 -4.07 -1.20 -3.06
CA ASP A 80 -3.07 -1.57 -4.06
C ASP A 80 -2.49 -0.32 -4.76
N ILE A 81 -3.34 0.65 -5.11
CA ILE A 81 -2.90 1.97 -5.64
C ILE A 81 -2.00 2.69 -4.63
N ILE A 82 -2.46 2.84 -3.38
CA ILE A 82 -1.72 3.57 -2.34
C ILE A 82 -0.36 2.90 -2.09
N ARG A 83 -0.31 1.56 -2.01
CA ARG A 83 0.96 0.81 -1.89
C ARG A 83 1.88 1.05 -3.09
N GLY A 84 1.35 1.11 -4.30
CA GLY A 84 2.11 1.47 -5.50
C GLY A 84 2.73 2.87 -5.42
N LEU A 85 1.94 3.85 -4.97
CA LEU A 85 2.39 5.23 -4.78
C LEU A 85 3.44 5.36 -3.67
N VAL A 86 3.23 4.69 -2.52
CA VAL A 86 4.21 4.62 -1.43
C VAL A 86 5.53 4.05 -1.93
N LYS A 87 5.49 2.96 -2.71
CA LYS A 87 6.69 2.36 -3.29
C LYS A 87 7.41 3.35 -4.22
N SER A 88 6.68 4.02 -5.09
CA SER A 88 7.24 5.02 -6.00
C SER A 88 7.90 6.17 -5.24
N GLU A 89 7.23 6.68 -4.20
CA GLU A 89 7.75 7.78 -3.40
C GLU A 89 9.01 7.37 -2.62
N LYS A 90 9.04 6.17 -2.04
CA LYS A 90 10.25 5.62 -1.38
C LYS A 90 11.44 5.54 -2.35
N THR A 91 11.20 5.13 -3.60
CA THR A 91 12.25 5.15 -4.63
C THR A 91 12.75 6.57 -4.91
N VAL A 92 11.86 7.56 -5.01
CA VAL A 92 12.24 8.97 -5.22
C VAL A 92 13.05 9.50 -4.03
N LEU A 93 12.62 9.19 -2.80
CA LEU A 93 13.31 9.57 -1.57
C LEU A 93 14.72 8.99 -1.50
N GLU A 94 14.89 7.71 -1.84
CA GLU A 94 16.21 7.06 -1.93
C GLU A 94 17.12 7.77 -2.95
N LEU A 95 16.62 8.03 -4.16
CA LEU A 95 17.38 8.72 -5.22
C LEU A 95 17.74 10.16 -4.84
N THR A 96 16.87 10.82 -4.09
CA THR A 96 17.07 12.21 -3.63
C THR A 96 17.77 12.29 -2.26
N LYS A 97 18.15 11.15 -1.67
CA LYS A 97 18.78 11.04 -0.35
C LYS A 97 17.98 11.73 0.77
N LYS A 98 16.66 11.61 0.71
CA LYS A 98 15.72 12.08 1.73
C LYS A 98 15.15 10.87 2.47
N GLU A 99 14.85 11.05 3.75
CA GLU A 99 14.30 9.98 4.59
C GLU A 99 12.77 9.92 4.54
N SER A 100 12.10 11.06 4.31
CA SER A 100 10.65 11.15 4.35
C SER A 100 10.13 12.33 3.52
N SER A 101 8.84 12.31 3.23
CA SER A 101 8.08 13.41 2.65
C SER A 101 6.68 13.47 3.26
N ASP A 102 6.06 14.65 3.28
CA ASP A 102 4.68 14.81 3.72
C ASP A 102 3.73 13.90 2.92
N TYR A 103 4.00 13.76 1.60
CA TYR A 103 3.24 12.88 0.73
C TYR A 103 3.31 11.42 1.18
N LEU A 104 4.50 10.90 1.49
CA LEU A 104 4.67 9.54 2.03
C LEU A 104 3.88 9.36 3.33
N GLN A 105 4.04 10.29 4.27
CA GLN A 105 3.37 10.22 5.57
C GLN A 105 1.84 10.25 5.44
N ILE A 106 1.32 11.04 4.51
CA ILE A 106 -0.12 11.10 4.22
C ILE A 106 -0.62 9.77 3.68
N LEU A 107 0.05 9.20 2.67
CA LEU A 107 -0.34 7.91 2.08
C LEU A 107 -0.36 6.79 3.14
N GLU A 108 0.61 6.77 4.05
CA GLU A 108 0.72 5.75 5.09
C GLU A 108 -0.45 5.78 6.09
N LYS A 109 -1.09 6.93 6.31
CA LYS A 109 -2.31 7.04 7.15
C LYS A 109 -3.51 6.26 6.59
N TYR A 110 -3.50 5.93 5.31
CA TYR A 110 -4.57 5.19 4.63
C TYR A 110 -4.26 3.70 4.45
N LEU A 111 -3.09 3.26 4.87
CA LEU A 111 -2.72 1.86 4.85
C LEU A 111 -2.94 1.23 6.23
N PRO A 112 -3.30 -0.07 6.29
CA PRO A 112 -3.19 -0.84 7.51
C PRO A 112 -1.75 -0.81 8.03
N GLN A 113 -1.57 -1.04 9.32
CA GLN A 113 -0.25 -1.17 9.92
C GLN A 113 0.56 -2.23 9.17
N MET A 114 1.64 -1.79 8.53
CA MET A 114 2.58 -2.65 7.84
C MET A 114 3.49 -3.34 8.85
N ALA A 115 3.87 -4.58 8.56
CA ALA A 115 4.88 -5.31 9.31
C ALA A 115 6.22 -4.58 9.21
N SER A 116 6.80 -4.31 10.38
CA SER A 116 8.13 -3.76 10.53
C SER A 116 9.21 -4.73 10.06
N ARG A 117 10.40 -4.19 9.80
CA ARG A 117 11.57 -5.00 9.42
C ARG A 117 11.88 -6.05 10.48
N GLU A 118 11.73 -5.68 11.75
CA GLU A 118 11.99 -6.52 12.92
C GLU A 118 10.97 -7.65 13.01
N GLU A 119 9.67 -7.37 12.87
CA GLU A 119 8.62 -8.39 12.86
C GLU A 119 8.83 -9.40 11.72
N ILE A 120 9.15 -8.92 10.52
CA ILE A 120 9.44 -9.78 9.37
C ILE A 120 10.67 -10.65 9.67
N SER A 121 11.75 -10.07 10.20
CA SER A 121 12.99 -10.79 10.48
C SER A 121 12.81 -11.85 11.56
N GLN A 122 12.10 -11.54 12.64
CA GLN A 122 11.78 -12.48 13.71
C GLN A 122 10.91 -13.63 13.20
N TRP A 123 9.90 -13.33 12.38
CA TRP A 123 9.06 -14.36 11.80
C TRP A 123 9.85 -15.29 10.89
N ILE A 124 10.72 -14.76 10.03
CA ILE A 124 11.61 -15.56 9.17
C ILE A 124 12.46 -16.51 10.03
N ALA A 125 13.15 -15.99 11.04
CA ALA A 125 14.04 -16.77 11.91
C ALA A 125 13.29 -17.89 12.67
N GLY A 126 12.04 -17.66 13.06
CA GLY A 126 11.23 -18.64 13.80
C GLY A 126 10.46 -19.65 12.93
N ASN A 127 10.22 -19.34 11.64
CA ASN A 127 9.29 -20.13 10.81
C ASN A 127 9.91 -20.67 9.52
N ILE A 128 11.11 -20.23 9.13
CA ILE A 128 11.76 -20.63 7.89
C ILE A 128 13.13 -21.21 8.19
N ASP A 129 13.30 -22.50 7.88
CA ASP A 129 14.63 -23.11 7.81
C ASP A 129 15.29 -22.71 6.49
N LEU A 130 16.14 -21.67 6.54
CA LEU A 130 16.88 -21.18 5.38
C LEU A 130 17.86 -22.21 4.81
N GLY A 131 18.29 -23.20 5.61
CA GLY A 131 19.21 -24.26 5.17
C GLY A 131 18.61 -25.22 4.14
N GLN A 132 17.28 -25.29 4.03
CA GLN A 132 16.58 -26.09 3.01
C GLN A 132 16.62 -25.44 1.62
N PHE A 133 17.01 -24.17 1.54
CA PHE A 133 16.99 -23.41 0.30
C PHE A 133 18.39 -23.26 -0.27
N LYS A 134 18.50 -23.33 -1.60
CA LYS A 134 19.75 -23.02 -2.32
C LYS A 134 20.08 -21.52 -2.27
N SER A 135 19.08 -20.69 -1.99
CA SER A 135 19.20 -19.25 -1.80
C SER A 135 18.10 -18.77 -0.86
N PRO A 136 18.40 -17.87 0.09
CA PRO A 136 17.37 -17.26 0.94
C PRO A 136 16.24 -16.57 0.17
N MET A 137 16.47 -16.16 -1.09
CA MET A 137 15.40 -15.63 -1.95
C MET A 137 14.25 -16.61 -2.19
N GLN A 138 14.48 -17.92 -2.08
CA GLN A 138 13.43 -18.92 -2.23
C GLN A 138 12.39 -18.87 -1.08
N ALA A 139 12.75 -18.27 0.07
CA ALA A 139 11.84 -18.04 1.18
C ALA A 139 10.82 -16.92 0.91
N MET A 140 11.03 -16.07 -0.10
CA MET A 140 10.20 -14.90 -0.41
C MET A 140 8.72 -15.25 -0.49
N GLY A 141 8.37 -16.34 -1.19
CA GLY A 141 6.98 -16.76 -1.36
C GLY A 141 6.30 -17.11 -0.04
N SER A 142 7.02 -17.79 0.87
CA SER A 142 6.52 -18.16 2.19
C SER A 142 6.29 -16.93 3.09
N VAL A 143 7.23 -15.99 3.08
CA VAL A 143 7.11 -14.73 3.83
C VAL A 143 5.94 -13.90 3.32
N MET A 144 5.86 -13.70 2.00
CA MET A 144 4.77 -12.94 1.38
C MET A 144 3.42 -13.65 1.55
N LYS A 145 3.38 -14.98 1.66
CA LYS A 145 2.14 -15.72 1.97
C LYS A 145 1.66 -15.46 3.40
N HIS A 146 2.57 -15.31 4.36
CA HIS A 146 2.21 -15.03 5.75
C HIS A 146 1.75 -13.59 5.94
N PHE A 147 2.56 -12.62 5.51
CA PHE A 147 2.25 -11.20 5.70
C PHE A 147 1.29 -10.65 4.65
N GLY A 148 1.15 -11.32 3.50
CA GLY A 148 0.26 -10.90 2.42
C GLY A 148 0.57 -9.47 1.96
N LYS A 149 -0.44 -8.62 2.02
CA LYS A 149 -0.35 -7.20 1.65
C LYS A 149 0.18 -6.30 2.77
N LEU A 150 0.50 -6.86 3.94
CA LEU A 150 1.02 -6.14 5.11
C LEU A 150 2.55 -6.10 5.15
N ALA A 151 3.25 -6.66 4.16
CA ALA A 151 4.70 -6.54 4.04
C ALA A 151 5.10 -5.89 2.72
N ASP A 152 6.16 -5.08 2.77
CA ASP A 152 6.82 -4.57 1.57
C ASP A 152 7.81 -5.61 1.04
N GLY A 153 7.59 -6.08 -0.18
CA GLY A 153 8.45 -7.08 -0.82
C GLY A 153 9.90 -6.61 -1.00
N ASN A 154 10.17 -5.31 -1.15
CA ASN A 154 11.54 -4.80 -1.20
C ASN A 154 12.23 -4.94 0.17
N VAL A 155 11.49 -4.73 1.26
CA VAL A 155 12.00 -4.92 2.63
C VAL A 155 12.23 -6.40 2.91
N VAL A 156 11.30 -7.27 2.53
CA VAL A 156 11.50 -8.73 2.67
C VAL A 156 12.72 -9.18 1.88
N LYS A 157 12.87 -8.71 0.64
CA LYS A 157 14.02 -9.00 -0.21
C LYS A 157 15.33 -8.54 0.44
N SER A 158 15.39 -7.32 0.96
CA SER A 158 16.61 -6.80 1.59
C SER A 158 16.97 -7.58 2.86
N ILE A 159 15.99 -7.96 3.68
CA ILE A 159 16.23 -8.82 4.86
C ILE A 159 16.84 -10.16 4.42
N LEU A 160 16.20 -10.84 3.46
CA LEU A 160 16.67 -12.14 2.98
C LEU A 160 18.05 -12.06 2.30
N GLN A 161 18.39 -10.95 1.63
CA GLN A 161 19.73 -10.72 1.08
C GLN A 161 20.78 -10.57 2.18
N ASN A 162 20.51 -9.75 3.20
CA ASN A 162 21.41 -9.58 4.34
C ASN A 162 21.66 -10.92 5.06
N LEU A 163 20.63 -11.76 5.19
CA LEU A 163 20.76 -13.10 5.78
C LEU A 163 21.56 -14.08 4.90
N ALA A 164 21.69 -13.81 3.58
CA ALA A 164 22.51 -14.63 2.68
C ALA A 164 23.99 -14.25 2.69
N GLU A 165 24.29 -13.01 3.08
CA GLU A 165 25.64 -12.44 3.15
C GLU A 165 26.27 -12.61 4.55
N SER A 166 25.47 -13.03 5.54
CA SER A 166 25.87 -13.31 6.92
C SER A 166 26.25 -14.78 7.11
#